data_AF-A0A7T8GVD3-F1
#
_entry.id   AF-A0A7T8GVD3-F1
#
_cell.length_a   1.000
_cell.length_b   1.000
_cell.length_c   1.000
_cell.angle_alpha   90.00
_cell.angle_beta   90.00
_cell.angle_gamma   90.00
#
_symmetry.space_group_name_H-M   'P 1'
#
loop_
_entity.id
_entity.type
_entity.pdbx_description
1 polymer ?
#
loop_
_entity_poly.entity_id
_entity_poly.type
_entity_poly.pdbx_seq_one_letter_code
_entity_poly.pdbx_strand_id
1 'polypeptide(L)' 'MRLLLVGKLEREVCATHHSNVASLKASIKSEMNKVDPAEVSTACVRFRRRLEDIFEAEGGQIE' A
#
# COMPACT_ATOMS: atom_id res chain seq x y z
N MET A 1 9.72 2.04 3.62
CA MET A 1 9.22 1.42 2.38
C MET A 1 7.73 1.18 2.51
N ARG A 2 6.88 2.08 1.99
CA ARG A 2 5.42 1.90 1.99
C ARG A 2 5.05 1.24 0.66
N LEU A 3 4.47 0.04 0.68
CA LEU A 3 3.88 -0.55 -0.53
C LEU A 3 2.83 0.44 -1.06
N LEU A 4 2.84 0.71 -2.36
CA LEU A 4 1.95 1.70 -3.00
C LEU A 4 0.49 1.50 -2.59
N LEU A 5 0.08 0.23 -2.43
CA LEU A 5 -1.26 -0.16 -1.99
C LEU A 5 -1.55 0.25 -0.54
N VAL A 6 -0.63 -0.04 0.39
CA VAL A 6 -0.78 0.32 1.81
C VAL A 6 -0.80 1.84 1.97
N GLY A 7 0.05 2.55 1.23
CA GLY A 7 0.04 4.01 1.23
C GLY A 7 -1.26 4.61 0.69
N LYS A 8 -1.85 4.02 -0.36
CA LYS A 8 -3.17 4.42 -0.89
C LYS A 8 -4.27 4.15 0.14
N LEU A 9 -4.32 2.93 0.68
CA LEU A 9 -5.30 2.52 1.69
C LEU A 9 -5.27 3.45 2.91
N GLU A 10 -4.08 3.77 3.40
CA GLU A 10 -3.92 4.64 4.56
C GLU A 10 -4.39 6.06 4.28
N ARG A 11 -4.09 6.62 3.09
CA ARG A 11 -4.59 7.96 2.72
C ARG A 11 -6.11 8.00 2.72
N GLU A 12 -6.77 7.01 2.11
CA GLU A 12 -8.24 6.98 2.02
C GLU A 12 -8.89 6.76 3.39
N VAL A 13 -8.37 5.81 4.18
CA VAL A 13 -8.91 5.54 5.52
C VAL A 13 -8.69 6.74 6.44
N CYS A 14 -7.51 7.37 6.42
CA CYS A 14 -7.20 8.52 7.27
C CYS A 14 -7.83 9.82 6.79
N ALA A 15 -8.37 9.89 5.57
CA ALA A 15 -9.13 11.05 5.09
C ALA A 15 -10.51 11.18 5.76
N THR A 16 -10.96 10.15 6.49
CA THR A 16 -12.26 10.14 7.18
C THR A 16 -12.07 10.04 8.69
N HIS A 17 -12.94 10.70 9.45
CA HIS A 17 -12.95 10.61 10.90
C HIS A 17 -13.61 9.31 11.37
N HIS A 18 -12.97 8.60 12.31
CA HIS A 18 -13.49 7.36 12.89
C HIS A 18 -13.82 7.57 14.38
N SER A 19 -15.07 7.33 14.76
CA SER A 19 -15.54 7.50 16.14
C SER A 19 -15.00 6.47 17.13
N ASN A 20 -14.53 5.32 16.66
CA ASN A 20 -13.95 4.25 17.47
C ASN A 20 -13.15 3.26 16.61
N VAL A 21 -12.51 2.29 17.26
CA VAL A 21 -11.70 1.27 16.58
C VAL A 21 -12.54 0.37 15.66
N ALA A 22 -13.82 0.14 15.98
CA ALA A 22 -14.69 -0.69 15.14
C ALA A 22 -15.03 0.02 13.82
N SER A 23 -15.32 1.32 13.83
CA SER A 23 -15.54 2.10 12.61
C SER A 23 -14.27 2.21 11.77
N LEU A 24 -13.10 2.36 12.40
CA LEU A 24 -11.82 2.31 11.69
C LEU A 24 -11.61 0.96 10.97
N LYS A 25 -11.85 -0.17 11.65
CA LYS A 25 -11.73 -1.51 11.04
C LYS A 25 -12.69 -1.71 9.87
N ALA A 26 -13.93 -1.22 10.00
CA ALA A 26 -14.91 -1.28 8.93
C ALA A 26 -14.46 -0.47 7.70
N SER A 27 -13.93 0.73 7.91
CA SER A 27 -13.39 1.58 6.85
C SER A 27 -12.19 0.94 6.16
N ILE A 28 -11.24 0.36 6.91
CA ILE A 28 -10.11 -0.39 6.34
C ILE A 28 -10.62 -1.53 5.45
N LYS A 29 -11.59 -2.33 5.93
CA LYS A 29 -12.14 -3.45 5.17
C LYS A 29 -12.87 -2.98 3.91
N SER A 30 -13.63 -1.89 4.01
CA SER A 30 -14.31 -1.26 2.87
C SER A 30 -13.32 -0.84 1.79
N GLU A 31 -12.28 -0.08 2.17
CA GLU A 31 -11.28 0.38 1.20
C GLU A 31 -10.45 -0.77 0.63
N MET A 32 -10.14 -1.81 1.43
CA MET A 32 -9.49 -3.02 0.92
C MET A 32 -10.34 -3.76 -0.12
N ASN A 33 -11.66 -3.82 0.06
CA ASN A 33 -12.55 -4.47 -0.90
C ASN A 33 -12.68 -3.71 -2.24
N LYS A 34 -12.31 -2.43 -2.28
CA LYS A 34 -12.27 -1.63 -3.51
C LYS A 34 -10.98 -1.84 -4.31
N VAL A 35 -9.98 -2.52 -3.74
CA VAL A 35 -8.71 -2.78 -4.42
C VAL A 35 -8.93 -3.82 -5.51
N ASP A 36 -8.61 -3.44 -6.75
CA ASP A 36 -8.58 -4.36 -7.88
C ASP A 36 -7.45 -5.41 -7.71
N PRO A 37 -7.73 -6.71 -7.82
CA PRO A 37 -6.71 -7.75 -7.85
C PRO A 37 -5.56 -7.48 -8.85
N ALA A 38 -5.84 -6.84 -9.98
CA ALA A 38 -4.83 -6.45 -10.96
C ALA A 38 -3.88 -5.35 -10.43
N GLU A 39 -4.38 -4.42 -9.61
CA GLU A 39 -3.55 -3.42 -8.91
C GLU A 39 -2.61 -4.12 -7.92
N VAL A 40 -3.08 -5.16 -7.21
CA VAL A 40 -2.25 -5.94 -6.28
C VAL A 40 -1.12 -6.65 -7.03
N SER A 41 -1.44 -7.33 -8.13
CA SER A 41 -0.45 -8.01 -8.98
C SER A 41 0.61 -7.01 -9.48
N THR A 42 0.16 -5.86 -9.98
CA THR A 42 1.05 -4.78 -10.45
C THR A 42 1.95 -4.25 -9.34
N ALA A 43 1.41 -4.06 -8.13
CA ALA A 43 2.19 -3.61 -6.99
C ALA A 43 3.27 -4.61 -6.58
N CYS A 44 2.96 -5.92 -6.60
CA CYS A 44 3.92 -6.98 -6.32
C CYS A 44 5.05 -7.03 -7.37
N VAL A 45 4.71 -6.90 -8.66
CA VAL A 45 5.72 -6.85 -9.74
C VAL A 45 6.63 -5.64 -9.59
N ARG A 46 6.08 -4.46 -9.28
CA ARG A 46 6.88 -3.25 -9.03
C ARG A 46 7.77 -3.39 -7.80
N PHE A 47 7.28 -4.04 -6.75
CA PHE A 47 8.07 -4.29 -5.56
C PHE A 47 9.28 -5.16 -5.86
N ARG A 48 9.11 -6.22 -6.67
CA ARG A 48 10.22 -7.04 -7.13
C ARG A 48 11.27 -6.23 -7.89
N ARG A 49 10.87 -5.43 -8.87
CA ARG A 49 11.81 -4.58 -9.63
C ARG A 49 12.60 -3.65 -8.71
N ARG A 50 11.92 -3.05 -7.72
CA ARG A 50 12.58 -2.20 -6.74
C ARG A 50 13.61 -2.98 -5.91
N LEU A 51 13.36 -4.24 -5.55
CA LEU A 51 14.38 -5.07 -4.89
C LEU A 51 15.59 -5.33 -5.79
N GLU A 52 15.36 -5.58 -7.08
CA GLU A 52 16.42 -5.73 -8.08
C GLU A 52 17.26 -4.45 -8.14
N ASP A 53 16.62 -3.27 -8.20
CA ASP A 53 17.30 -1.97 -8.16
C ASP A 53 18.12 -1.75 -6.85
N ILE A 54 17.62 -2.22 -5.69
CA ILE A 54 18.36 -2.13 -4.40
C ILE A 54 19.64 -2.96 -4.48
N PHE A 55 19.55 -4.16 -5.04
CA PHE A 55 20.71 -5.05 -5.17
C PHE A 55 21.75 -4.47 -6.12
N GLU A 56 21.32 -3.86 -7.23
CA GLU A 56 22.23 -3.17 -8.16
C GLU A 56 22.88 -1.93 -7.51
N ALA A 57 22.16 -1.22 -6.65
CA ALA A 57 22.66 -0.04 -5.94
C ALA A 57 23.47 -0.39 -4.66
N GLU A 58 23.82 -1.66 -4.42
CA GLU A 58 24.50 -2.14 -3.20
C GLU A 58 23.83 -1.69 -1.88
N GLY A 59 22.50 -1.58 -1.88
CA GLY A 59 21.75 -1.09 -0.71
C GLY A 59 21.59 0.43 -0.64
N GLY A 60 21.96 1.16 -1.69
CA GLY A 60 21.76 2.60 -1.82
C GLY A 60 20.29 3.03 -1.85
N GLN A 61 20.05 4.33 -1.60
CA GLN A 61 18.70 4.89 -1.68
C GLN A 61 18.26 4.98 -3.15
N ILE A 62 17.14 4.37 -3.47
CA ILE A 62 16.49 4.41 -4.79
C ILE A 62 15.09 5.03 -4.65
N GLU A 63 14.76 5.96 -5.55
CA GLU A 63 13.49 6.71 -5.55
C GLU A 63 12.29 5.86 -6.01
#